data_AF-A0A969XIT1-F1
#
_entry.id   AF-A0A969XIT1-F1
#
_cell.length_a   1.000
_cell.length_b   1.000
_cell.length_c   1.000
_cell.angle_alpha   90.00
_cell.angle_beta   90.00
_cell.angle_gamma   90.00
#
_symmetry.space_group_name_H-M   'P 1'
#
loop_
_entity.id
_entity.type
_entity.pdbx_description
1 polymer ?
#
loop_
_entity_poly.entity_id
_entity_poly.type
_entity_poly.pdbx_seq_one_letter_code
_entity_poly.pdbx_strand_id
1 'polypeptide(L)' 'EANPDVVWNRVIGTRNVLVHDYFRADPDIVWRAVEQDLPPLRVQLERILRDLEGASA' A
#
# COMPACT_ATOMS: atom_id res chain seq x y z
N GLU A 1 -15.66 -5.26 -0.60
CA GLU A 1 -14.26 -5.69 -0.42
C GLU A 1 -13.92 -5.66 1.07
N ALA A 2 -12.99 -6.50 1.53
CA ALA A 2 -12.49 -6.41 2.90
C ALA A 2 -11.55 -5.20 3.02
N ASN A 3 -11.71 -4.39 4.07
CA ASN A 3 -10.92 -3.17 4.32
C ASN A 3 -10.96 -2.15 3.16
N PRO A 4 -12.15 -1.58 2.84
CA PRO A 4 -12.33 -0.65 1.73
C PRO A 4 -11.66 0.72 1.93
N ASP A 5 -11.17 1.00 3.15
CA ASP A 5 -10.35 2.17 3.46
C ASP A 5 -8.95 2.11 2.84
N VAL A 6 -8.50 0.91 2.45
CA VAL A 6 -7.28 0.72 1.68
C VAL A 6 -7.63 0.64 0.20
N VAL A 7 -7.06 1.54 -0.59
CA VAL A 7 -7.25 1.58 -2.06
C VAL A 7 -6.34 0.53 -2.72
N TRP A 8 -6.69 -0.76 -2.57
CA TRP A 8 -5.86 -1.91 -2.93
C TRP A 8 -5.40 -1.91 -4.39
N ASN A 9 -6.29 -1.53 -5.31
CA ASN A 9 -5.96 -1.42 -6.73
C ASN A 9 -4.80 -0.43 -6.99
N ARG A 10 -4.71 0.67 -6.24
CA ARG A 10 -3.60 1.62 -6.32
C ARG A 10 -2.31 1.02 -5.78
N VAL A 11 -2.35 0.31 -4.65
CA VAL A 11 -1.18 -0.38 -4.08
C VAL A 11 -0.61 -1.40 -5.07
N ILE A 12 -1.49 -2.24 -5.63
CA ILE A 12 -1.12 -3.25 -6.63
C ILE A 12 -0.58 -2.59 -7.90
N GLY A 13 -1.22 -1.52 -8.37
CA GLY A 13 -0.79 -0.75 -9.54
C GLY A 13 0.62 -0.19 -9.37
N THR A 14 0.90 0.46 -8.24
CA THR A 14 2.24 0.98 -7.93
C THR A 14 3.27 -0.15 -7.92
N ARG A 15 2.98 -1.29 -7.27
CA ARG A 15 3.87 -2.46 -7.30
C ARG A 15 4.13 -2.95 -8.71
N ASN A 16 3.11 -3.01 -9.57
CA ASN A 16 3.27 -3.48 -10.94
C ASN A 16 4.18 -2.57 -11.75
N VAL A 17 4.02 -1.24 -11.63
CA VAL A 17 4.92 -0.29 -12.28
C VAL A 17 6.35 -0.47 -11.78
N LEU A 18 6.56 -0.55 -10.46
CA LEU A 18 7.90 -0.67 -9.88
C LEU A 18 8.60 -1.99 -10.21
N VAL A 19 7.87 -3.07 -10.50
CA VAL A 19 8.46 -4.38 -10.82
C VAL A 19 8.60 -4.60 -12.32
N HIS A 20 7.63 -4.18 -13.12
CA HIS A 20 7.55 -4.53 -14.55
C HIS A 20 7.89 -3.36 -15.48
N ASP A 21 7.60 -2.12 -15.06
CA ASP A 21 7.75 -0.90 -15.87
C ASP A 21 8.62 0.16 -15.17
N TYR A 22 9.60 -0.28 -14.35
CA TYR A 22 10.38 0.61 -13.47
C TYR A 22 11.14 1.70 -14.22
N PHE A 23 11.49 1.46 -15.48
CA PHE A 23 12.15 2.44 -16.36
C PHE A 23 11.25 3.64 -16.70
N ARG A 24 9.95 3.56 -16.43
CA ARG A 24 8.98 4.67 -16.56
C ARG A 24 8.66 5.34 -15.24
N ALA A 25 9.19 4.84 -14.12
CA ALA A 25 8.91 5.42 -12.81
C ALA A 25 9.55 6.79 -12.69
N ASP A 26 8.78 7.76 -12.21
CA ASP A 26 9.25 9.10 -11.87
C ASP A 26 9.76 9.09 -10.41
N PRO A 27 11.05 9.39 -10.17
CA PRO A 27 11.63 9.41 -8.82
C PRO A 27 10.91 10.34 -7.85
N ASP A 28 10.38 11.49 -8.30
CA ASP A 28 9.66 12.44 -7.45
C ASP A 28 8.28 11.91 -7.04
N ILE A 29 7.65 11.12 -7.93
CA ILE A 29 6.42 10.40 -7.58
C ILE A 29 6.72 9.31 -6.56
N VAL A 30 7.79 8.53 -6.76
CA VAL A 30 8.20 7.46 -5.83
C VAL A 30 8.55 8.05 -4.46
N TRP A 31 9.30 9.14 -4.43
CA TRP A 31 9.67 9.81 -3.17
C TRP A 31 8.43 10.30 -2.41
N ARG A 32 7.47 10.92 -3.09
CA ARG A 32 6.18 11.30 -2.48
C ARG A 32 5.41 10.10 -1.96
N ALA A 33 5.38 8.99 -2.69
CA ALA A 33 4.72 7.78 -2.21
C ALA A 33 5.38 7.27 -0.92
N VAL A 34 6.71 7.30 -0.83
CA VAL A 34 7.45 6.92 0.39
C VAL A 34 7.12 7.84 1.57
N GLU A 35 7.13 9.15 1.37
CA GLU A 35 6.94 10.13 2.45
C GLU A 35 5.48 10.31 2.86
N GLN A 36 4.53 10.16 1.93
CA GLN A 36 3.13 10.58 2.13
C GLN A 36 2.14 9.41 2.10
N ASP A 37 2.34 8.43 1.21
CA ASP A 37 1.38 7.34 1.01
C ASP A 37 1.71 6.11 1.88
N LEU A 38 2.99 5.76 2.04
CA LEU A 38 3.40 4.57 2.81
C LEU A 38 3.12 4.67 4.33
N PRO A 39 3.34 5.81 5.03
CA PRO A 39 3.07 5.89 6.46
C PRO A 39 1.60 5.61 6.83
N PRO A 40 0.57 6.23 6.21
CA PRO A 40 -0.81 5.91 6.51
C PRO A 40 -1.17 4.48 6.09
N LEU A 41 -0.64 3.98 4.95
CA LEU A 41 -0.85 2.60 4.53
C LEU A 41 -0.33 1.61 5.58
N ARG A 42 0.85 1.85 6.16
CA ARG A 42 1.40 1.00 7.24
C ARG A 42 0.45 0.91 8.42
N VAL A 43 -0.08 2.05 8.89
CA VAL A 43 -1.03 2.07 10.03
C VAL A 43 -2.30 1.27 9.70
N GLN A 44 -2.82 1.39 8.48
CA GLN A 44 -3.96 0.61 8.02
C GLN A 44 -3.65 -0.90 8.02
N LEU A 45 -2.50 -1.30 7.49
CA LEU A 45 -2.08 -2.71 7.47
C LEU A 45 -1.89 -3.29 8.87
N GLU A 46 -1.27 -2.54 9.79
CA GLU A 46 -1.10 -2.96 11.19
C GLU A 46 -2.45 -3.15 11.90
N ARG A 47 -3.44 -2.28 11.62
CA ARG A 47 -4.81 -2.47 12.13
C ARG A 47 -5.43 -3.75 11.57
N ILE A 48 -5.33 -3.97 10.26
CA ILE A 48 -5.90 -5.15 9.60
C ILE A 48 -5.29 -6.43 10.15
N LEU A 49 -3.96 -6.47 10.37
CA LEU A 49 -3.28 -7.62 10.96
C LEU A 49 -3.80 -7.93 12.37
N ARG A 50 -3.95 -6.91 13.23
CA ARG A 50 -4.53 -7.09 14.56
C ARG A 50 -5.97 -7.61 14.51
N ASP A 51 -6.78 -7.09 13.60
CA ASP A 51 -8.18 -7.52 13.44
C ASP A 51 -8.25 -9.00 13.01
N LEU A 52 -7.33 -9.43 12.13
CA LEU A 52 -7.22 -10.83 11.68
C LEU A 52 -6.71 -11.76 12.79
N GLU A 53 -5.72 -11.34 13.57
CA GLU A 53 -5.20 -12.09 14.71
C GLU A 53 -6.27 -12.25 15.81
N GLY A 54 -7.03 -11.18 16.09
CA GLY A 54 -8.13 -11.20 17.06
C GLY A 54 -9.35 -11.99 16.59
N ALA A 55 -9.60 -12.09 15.29
CA ALA A 55 -10.66 -12.93 14.72
C ALA A 55 -10.31 -14.43 14.67
N SER A 56 -9.04 -14.78 14.91
CA SER A 56 -8.55 -16.16 14.95
C SER A 56 -8.54 -16.77 16.36
N ALA A 57 -8.99 -16.02 17.37
CA ALA A 57 -9.18 -16.43 18.77
C ALA A 57 -10.66 -16.70 19.08
#